data_AF-A0A2V8JZU5-F1
#
_entry.id   AF-A0A2V8JZU5-F1
#
_cell.length_a   1.000
_cell.length_b   1.000
_cell.length_c   1.000
_cell.angle_alpha   90.00
_cell.angle_beta   90.00
_cell.angle_gamma   90.00
#
_symmetry.space_group_name_H-M   'P 1'
#
loop_
_entity.id
_entity.type
_entity.pdbx_description
1 polymer ?
#
loop_
_entity_poly.entity_id
_entity_poly.type
_entity_poly.pdbx_seq_one_letter_code
_entity_poly.pdbx_strand_id
1 'polypeptide(L)' 'MKQTVYLLLPLVVLSMLVAGYAQQLTVPGADNTPKVGEKPPDFELPKGLGSKETWGLKDFAGKKKILLAFYPADFTAG' A
#
# COMPACT_ATOMS: atom_id res chain seq x y z
N MET A 1 34.72 -13.78 -32.86
CA MET A 1 33.27 -13.48 -32.81
C MET A 1 32.53 -14.32 -31.77
N LYS A 2 32.60 -15.66 -31.79
CA LYS A 2 31.84 -16.51 -30.84
C LYS A 2 32.20 -16.29 -29.35
N GLN A 3 33.49 -16.11 -29.03
CA GLN A 3 33.95 -15.91 -27.65
C GLN A 3 33.45 -14.60 -27.02
N THR A 4 33.42 -13.50 -27.78
CA THR A 4 32.89 -12.21 -27.34
C THR A 4 31.38 -12.29 -27.06
N VAL A 5 30.64 -13.08 -27.85
CA VAL A 5 29.20 -13.30 -27.64
C VAL A 5 28.93 -14.04 -26.33
N TYR A 6 29.69 -15.10 -26.02
CA TYR A 6 29.54 -15.82 -24.76
C TYR A 6 29.90 -14.98 -23.53
N LEU A 7 30.83 -14.03 -23.67
CA LEU A 7 31.25 -13.13 -22.59
C LEU A 7 30.18 -12.05 -22.30
N LEU A 8 29.45 -11.61 -23.32
CA LEU A 8 28.39 -10.60 -23.17
C LEU A 8 27.02 -11.18 -22.78
N LEU A 9 26.77 -12.47 -23.07
CA LEU A 9 25.50 -13.15 -22.73
C LEU A 9 25.09 -13.01 -21.24
N PRO A 10 25.96 -13.28 -20.24
CA PRO A 10 25.56 -13.16 -18.83
C PRO A 10 25.29 -11.71 -18.41
N LEU A 11 26.00 -10.73 -18.99
CA LEU A 11 25.79 -9.31 -18.72
C LEU A 11 24.41 -8.86 -19.21
N VAL A 12 24.01 -9.35 -20.39
CA VAL A 12 22.70 -9.08 -20.97
C VAL A 12 21.59 -9.71 -20.11
N VAL A 13 21.75 -10.96 -19.67
CA VAL A 13 20.80 -11.62 -18.75
C VAL A 13 20.70 -10.87 -17.42
N LEU A 14 21.82 -10.44 -16.84
CA LEU A 14 21.83 -9.67 -15.60
C LEU A 14 21.13 -8.32 -15.75
N SER A 15 21.34 -7.61 -16.87
CA SER A 15 20.65 -6.34 -17.14
C SER A 15 19.13 -6.50 -17.29
N MET A 16 18.67 -7.61 -17.89
CA MET A 16 17.24 -7.90 -18.01
C MET A 16 16.59 -8.21 -16.65
N LEU A 17 17.30 -8.89 -15.75
CA LEU A 17 16.83 -9.13 -14.39
C LEU A 17 16.69 -7.81 -13.62
N VAL A 18 17.70 -6.94 -13.66
CA VAL A 18 17.67 -5.63 -12.96
C VAL A 18 16.52 -4.76 -13.46
N ALA A 19 16.28 -4.70 -14.77
CA ALA A 19 15.16 -3.96 -15.34
C ALA A 19 13.79 -4.51 -14.88
N GLY A 20 13.63 -5.84 -14.83
CA GLY A 20 12.41 -6.48 -14.35
C GLY A 20 12.12 -6.21 -12.87
N TYR A 21 13.14 -6.21 -12.01
CA TYR A 21 12.98 -5.88 -10.58
C TYR A 21 12.61 -4.41 -10.37
N ALA A 22 13.16 -3.48 -11.16
CA ALA A 22 12.83 -2.06 -11.05
C ALA A 22 11.36 -1.77 -11.41
N GLN A 23 10.79 -2.51 -12.36
CA GLN A 23 9.38 -2.39 -12.74
C GLN A 23 8.40 -2.95 -11.69
N GLN A 24 8.88 -3.72 -10.70
CA GLN A 24 8.04 -4.25 -9.63
C GLN A 24 7.90 -3.29 -8.44
N LEU A 25 8.69 -2.22 -8.39
CA LEU A 25 8.59 -1.19 -7.33
C LEU A 25 7.45 -0.20 -7.57
N THR A 26 6.87 -0.16 -8.77
CA THR A 26 5.64 0.56 -9.01
C THR A 26 4.47 -0.29 -8.55
N VAL A 27 3.85 0.07 -7.43
CA VAL A 27 2.57 -0.50 -6.99
C VAL A 27 1.53 -0.11 -8.04
N PRO A 28 1.02 -1.05 -8.88
CA PRO A 28 -0.05 -0.72 -9.81
C PRO A 28 -1.33 -0.59 -9.00
N GLY A 29 -1.78 0.63 -8.77
CA GLY A 29 -3.00 0.91 -8.02
C GLY A 29 -3.53 2.28 -8.37
N ALA A 30 -4.85 2.42 -8.41
CA ALA A 30 -5.46 3.74 -8.47
C ALA A 30 -5.02 4.56 -7.26
N ASP A 31 -4.81 5.86 -7.46
CA ASP A 31 -4.55 6.78 -6.35
C ASP A 31 -5.78 6.80 -5.41
N ASN A 32 -5.62 6.20 -4.24
CA ASN A 32 -6.66 6.12 -3.20
C ASN A 32 -6.47 7.20 -2.12
N THR A 33 -5.67 8.23 -2.39
CA THR A 33 -5.46 9.33 -1.45
C THR A 33 -6.78 10.07 -1.23
N PRO A 34 -7.28 10.17 0.02
CA PRO A 34 -8.50 10.90 0.31
C PRO A 34 -8.38 12.38 -0.09
N LYS A 35 -9.37 12.92 -0.81
CA LYS A 35 -9.39 14.32 -1.19
C LYS A 35 -10.31 15.12 -0.28
N VAL A 36 -9.95 16.39 -0.07
CA VAL A 36 -10.74 17.31 0.75
C VAL A 36 -12.11 17.52 0.12
N GLY A 37 -13.17 17.37 0.93
CA GLY A 37 -14.55 17.54 0.50
C GLY A 37 -15.20 16.28 -0.09
N GLU A 38 -14.42 15.23 -0.39
CA GLU A 38 -14.99 13.95 -0.78
C GLU A 38 -15.60 13.23 0.43
N LYS A 39 -16.70 12.51 0.17
CA LYS A 39 -17.28 11.63 1.18
C LYS A 39 -16.24 10.54 1.50
N PRO A 40 -15.93 10.29 2.79
CA PRO A 40 -15.05 9.19 3.15
C PRO A 40 -15.64 7.85 2.68
N PRO A 41 -14.80 6.87 2.33
CA PRO A 41 -15.25 5.55 1.95
C PRO A 41 -16.02 4.90 3.11
N ASP A 42 -17.00 4.07 2.78
CA ASP A 42 -17.67 3.27 3.79
C ASP A 42 -16.69 2.21 4.35
N PHE A 43 -16.78 1.95 5.65
CA PHE A 43 -15.91 1.00 6.32
C PHE A 43 -16.63 0.32 7.46
N GLU A 44 -16.15 -0.87 7.82
CA GLU A 44 -16.54 -1.60 9.01
C GLU A 44 -15.30 -2.32 9.58
N LEU A 45 -14.89 -1.93 10.79
CA LEU A 45 -13.67 -2.40 11.44
C LEU A 45 -13.99 -2.93 12.84
N PRO A 46 -13.35 -4.00 13.31
CA PRO A 46 -13.46 -4.43 14.71
C PRO A 46 -13.07 -3.29 15.65
N LYS A 47 -13.80 -3.10 16.74
CA LYS A 47 -13.48 -2.06 17.75
C LYS A 47 -12.13 -2.28 18.44
N GLY A 48 -11.56 -3.46 18.32
CA GLY A 48 -10.28 -3.86 18.90
C GLY A 48 -9.96 -5.31 18.57
N LEU A 49 -8.76 -5.75 18.97
CA LEU A 49 -8.29 -7.11 18.72
C LEU A 49 -9.25 -8.14 19.32
N GLY A 50 -9.78 -9.04 18.48
CA GLY A 50 -10.71 -10.09 18.90
C GLY A 50 -12.15 -9.63 19.16
N SER A 51 -12.47 -8.35 18.92
CA SER A 51 -13.84 -7.85 19.08
C SER A 51 -14.77 -8.44 18.03
N LYS A 52 -15.95 -8.90 18.45
CA LYS A 52 -17.08 -9.22 17.57
C LYS A 52 -17.89 -7.99 17.20
N GLU A 53 -17.72 -6.90 17.95
CA GLU A 53 -18.36 -5.63 17.66
C GLU A 53 -17.50 -4.81 16.71
N THR A 54 -18.18 -4.13 15.79
CA THR A 54 -17.57 -3.29 14.76
C THR A 54 -17.90 -1.81 14.95
N TRP A 55 -17.05 -0.96 14.38
CA TRP A 55 -17.30 0.45 14.10
C TRP A 55 -17.28 0.66 12.59
N GLY A 56 -18.25 1.43 12.10
CA GLY A 56 -18.27 1.85 10.72
C GLY A 56 -18.56 3.34 10.55
N LEU A 57 -18.47 3.83 9.32
CA LEU A 57 -18.67 5.25 8.99
C LEU A 57 -20.04 5.75 9.49
N LYS A 58 -21.07 4.91 9.40
CA LYS A 58 -22.45 5.21 9.87
C LYS A 58 -22.51 5.61 11.35
N ASP A 59 -21.64 5.05 12.19
CA ASP A 59 -21.65 5.29 13.64
C ASP A 59 -21.13 6.70 13.97
N PHE A 60 -20.45 7.35 13.02
CA PHE A 60 -19.91 8.70 13.13
C PHE A 60 -20.68 9.74 12.32
N ALA A 61 -21.66 9.32 11.51
CA ALA A 61 -22.47 10.24 10.71
C ALA A 61 -23.22 11.25 11.61
N GLY A 62 -23.17 12.53 11.25
CA GLY A 62 -23.79 13.62 12.01
C GLY A 62 -23.00 14.08 13.25
N LYS A 63 -21.96 13.34 13.67
CA LYS A 63 -21.03 13.81 14.69
C LYS A 63 -20.09 14.87 14.10
N LYS A 64 -19.75 15.90 14.86
CA LYS A 64 -18.86 16.99 14.42
C LYS A 64 -17.43 16.71 14.86
N LYS A 65 -16.45 17.13 14.03
CA LYS A 65 -15.01 17.10 14.34
C LYS A 65 -14.47 15.71 14.68
N ILE A 66 -14.63 14.75 13.76
CA ILE A 66 -14.09 13.39 13.91
C ILE A 66 -12.69 13.32 13.30
N LEU A 67 -11.74 12.75 14.04
CA LEU A 67 -10.39 12.44 13.57
C LEU A 67 -10.23 10.92 13.48
N LEU A 68 -9.91 10.42 12.28
CA LEU A 68 -9.50 9.04 12.06
C LEU A 68 -7.99 9.04 11.84
N ALA A 69 -7.26 8.28 12.67
CA ALA A 69 -5.81 8.18 12.61
C ALA A 69 -5.39 6.72 12.50
N PHE A 70 -4.37 6.47 11.68
CA PHE A 70 -3.73 5.17 11.53
C PHE A 70 -2.33 5.23 12.11
N TYR A 71 -1.89 4.14 12.72
CA TYR A 71 -0.55 3.97 13.26
C TYR A 71 -0.01 2.58 12.87
N PRO A 72 1.32 2.37 12.80
CA PRO A 72 1.88 1.15 12.22
C PRO A 72 1.54 -0.12 12.98
N ALA A 73 1.72 -0.09 14.30
CA ALA A 73 1.42 -1.20 15.21
C ALA A 73 1.45 -0.75 16.67
N ASP A 74 0.89 -1.58 17.55
CA ASP A 74 1.03 -1.40 18.99
C ASP A 74 2.48 -1.61 19.42
N PHE A 75 2.88 -0.97 20.52
CA PHE A 75 4.22 -1.08 21.12
C PHE A 75 5.39 -0.69 20.20
N THR A 76 5.16 0.20 19.24
CA THR A 76 6.22 0.83 18.45
C THR A 76 6.54 2.24 18.96
N ALA A 77 7.72 2.76 18.61
CA ALA A 77 8.12 4.13 18.97
C ALA A 77 7.36 5.23 18.18
N GLY A 78 6.46 4.84 17.27
CA GLY A 78 5.89 5.71 16.25
C GLY A 78 6.61 5.53 14.93
#